data_AF-A0A7S1T709-F1
#
_entry.id   AF-A0A7S1T709-F1
#
_cell.length_a   1.000
_cell.length_b   1.000
_cell.length_c   1.000
_cell.angle_alpha   90.00
_cell.angle_beta   90.00
_cell.angle_gamma   90.00
#
_symmetry.space_group_name_H-M   'P 1'
#
loop_
_entity.id
_entity.type
_entity.pdbx_description
1 polymer ?
#
loop_
_entity_poly.entity_id
_entity_poly.type
_entity_poly.pdbx_seq_one_letter_code
_entity_poly.pdbx_strand_id
1 'polypeptide(L)'
;MKRERLAGYVRCRLPRTNSMRSLLPYPVSRFGSRHFIISPRHLSIRMPGLARFRSTMSAQQWRVGSVRDDGSVVELDHADRCGDQDGEILEEVLDRSDDTRLTLKVLRLHRPKVLNALSEPMCRRLLLRWQQYRTFDSGVGLAVITGTGPRAFCAGGDVKRVWKEGPLSAESFFRAEYTLDYALGLPEEMRRTGGTPIAPLICTVMDGITMGGGAGLSMHATFRIATDHTVFAMPECAIGLHPDVGASYFLPRLEGAMGTYLALTGAQMTGLDCFRARIATHYVCRAHLPALFDDLAGTVATSHMSRLAHDVDACIQRHEPDGLRQTDGVESVAHRHDMDRIFGAPSVADIIQTLQAEAPSSEFASKSLEQLRQGSPASLTLSLLSLKRGRQFQSLADSFIQDFRLSMALTHDRESDFYEGVRAKLVDKDNQPKWREPPLIPSFDPHPHYADLQLA
;
A
#
# COMPACT_ATOMS: atom_id res chain seq x y z
N MET A 1 -18.34 59.27 12.48
CA MET A 1 -17.61 59.79 13.66
C MET A 1 -17.61 58.72 14.76
N LYS A 2 -16.42 58.37 15.28
CA LYS A 2 -16.07 57.69 16.56
C LYS A 2 -16.78 56.35 16.89
N ARG A 3 -16.16 55.18 16.68
CA ARG A 3 -15.24 54.40 17.57
C ARG A 3 -15.77 54.17 19.00
N GLU A 4 -16.06 52.91 19.32
CA GLU A 4 -15.60 52.22 20.54
C GLU A 4 -15.56 50.69 20.33
N ARG A 5 -14.53 50.05 20.88
CA ARG A 5 -14.23 48.61 20.83
C ARG A 5 -14.74 47.94 22.09
N LEU A 6 -15.15 46.67 22.02
CA LEU A 6 -15.00 45.70 23.12
C LEU A 6 -14.91 44.27 22.56
N ALA A 7 -13.89 43.54 23.00
CA ALA A 7 -13.60 42.16 22.66
C ALA A 7 -14.18 41.23 23.74
N GLY A 8 -14.79 40.11 23.32
CA GLY A 8 -15.28 39.07 24.23
C GLY A 8 -14.49 37.77 24.07
N TYR A 9 -13.84 37.32 25.14
CA TYR A 9 -13.34 35.95 25.32
C TYR A 9 -14.28 35.23 26.29
N VAL A 10 -14.73 34.02 25.94
CA VAL A 10 -15.41 33.11 26.86
C VAL A 10 -14.49 31.93 27.17
N ARG A 11 -14.31 31.68 28.47
CA ARG A 11 -13.42 30.71 29.11
C ARG A 11 -14.31 29.60 29.68
N CYS A 12 -14.08 28.33 29.35
CA CYS A 12 -14.78 27.21 30.00
C CYS A 12 -13.81 26.35 30.82
N ARG A 13 -14.24 25.98 32.03
CA ARG A 13 -13.48 25.43 33.16
C ARG A 13 -13.22 23.92 33.04
N LEU A 14 -12.07 23.48 33.56
CA LEU A 14 -11.81 22.10 33.99
C LEU A 14 -11.82 22.03 35.54
N PRO A 15 -12.27 20.92 36.16
CA PRO A 15 -12.30 20.77 37.62
C PRO A 15 -10.99 20.21 38.20
N ARG A 16 -10.73 20.53 39.48
CA ARG A 16 -9.52 20.23 40.26
C ARG A 16 -9.68 19.05 41.23
N THR A 17 -8.75 18.09 41.14
CA THR A 17 -7.87 17.43 42.16
C THR A 17 -8.36 16.98 43.55
N ASN A 18 -7.91 15.77 43.95
CA ASN A 18 -7.00 15.45 45.10
C ASN A 18 -6.78 13.90 45.14
N SER A 19 -5.67 13.27 45.56
CA SER A 19 -4.62 13.59 46.54
C SER A 19 -3.32 12.73 46.41
N MET A 20 -2.21 13.31 46.92
CA MET A 20 -1.05 12.75 47.67
C MET A 20 0.08 11.86 47.10
N ARG A 21 1.30 12.45 47.20
CA ARG A 21 2.63 11.95 47.68
C ARG A 21 3.34 10.84 46.87
N SER A 22 4.66 10.77 46.69
CA SER A 22 5.85 11.59 46.93
C SER A 22 7.04 10.74 46.45
N LEU A 23 8.06 11.32 45.80
CA LEU A 23 9.51 11.06 45.93
C LEU A 23 10.27 11.34 44.61
N LEU A 24 11.20 12.29 44.71
CA LEU A 24 12.27 12.66 43.78
C LEU A 24 13.56 11.95 44.24
N PRO A 25 14.62 11.78 43.39
CA PRO A 25 15.57 12.89 43.14
C PRO A 25 16.06 13.09 41.68
N TYR A 26 16.40 14.36 41.45
CA TYR A 26 17.11 15.09 40.37
C TYR A 26 18.40 14.46 39.76
N PRO A 27 19.03 14.98 38.66
CA PRO A 27 19.10 16.41 38.31
C PRO A 27 18.88 16.89 36.87
N VAL A 28 18.61 18.20 36.86
CA VAL A 28 18.41 19.18 35.80
C VAL A 28 19.73 19.51 35.10
N SER A 29 19.68 19.69 33.78
CA SER A 29 20.51 20.67 33.09
C SER A 29 19.63 21.63 32.28
N ARG A 30 19.79 22.92 32.59
CA ARG A 30 19.15 24.07 31.93
C ARG A 30 19.80 24.30 30.58
N PHE A 31 19.05 24.72 29.56
CA PHE A 31 19.43 25.83 28.69
C PHE A 31 18.22 26.38 27.89
N GLY A 32 18.01 27.69 27.99
CA GLY A 32 17.71 28.54 26.84
C GLY A 32 16.28 28.68 26.35
N SER A 33 15.47 29.48 27.05
CA SER A 33 14.23 30.08 26.55
C SER A 33 14.50 31.17 25.51
N ARG A 34 13.86 31.09 24.32
CA ARG A 34 13.37 32.26 23.55
C ARG A 34 12.13 31.87 22.73
N HIS A 35 10.98 32.40 23.13
CA HIS A 35 9.75 32.43 22.34
C HIS A 35 9.81 33.63 21.38
N PHE A 36 9.41 33.44 20.13
CA PHE A 36 8.96 34.53 19.26
C PHE A 36 7.60 34.19 18.68
N ILE A 37 6.62 35.05 18.98
CA ILE A 37 5.31 35.11 18.33
C ILE A 37 5.41 36.24 17.30
N ILE A 38 5.09 35.98 16.03
CA ILE A 38 4.80 37.03 15.05
C ILE A 38 3.50 36.66 14.32
N SER A 39 2.60 37.65 14.30
CA SER A 39 1.24 37.67 13.74
C SER A 39 1.26 38.28 12.31
N PRO A 40 0.27 37.96 11.44
CA PRO A 40 0.32 38.32 10.02
C PRO A 40 -0.17 39.75 9.77
N ARG A 41 0.50 40.50 8.88
CA ARG A 41 -0.11 41.56 8.05
C ARG A 41 0.84 42.13 7.00
N HIS A 42 0.26 42.29 5.80
CA HIS A 42 0.62 43.20 4.71
C HIS A 42 1.68 42.74 3.70
N LEU A 43 1.20 42.21 2.58
CA LEU A 43 1.82 42.49 1.28
C LEU A 43 0.76 43.08 0.35
N SER A 44 0.90 44.37 0.03
CA SER A 44 0.21 45.02 -1.08
C SER A 44 1.27 45.50 -2.05
N ILE A 45 1.37 44.87 -3.22
CA ILE A 45 2.10 45.41 -4.36
C ILE A 45 1.16 45.34 -5.56
N ARG A 46 0.75 46.52 -6.02
CA ARG A 46 0.17 46.76 -7.35
C ARG A 46 1.31 47.18 -8.27
N MET A 47 1.31 46.70 -9.51
CA MET A 47 1.71 47.46 -10.72
C MET A 47 0.94 46.95 -11.95
N PRO A 48 0.79 47.76 -13.03
CA PRO A 48 -0.36 47.72 -13.95
C PRO A 48 -0.04 47.35 -15.42
N GLY A 49 -1.09 47.04 -16.20
CA GLY A 49 -1.09 46.87 -17.68
C GLY A 49 -1.13 45.39 -18.11
N LEU A 50 -1.83 44.92 -19.15
CA LEU A 50 -2.55 45.52 -20.27
C LEU A 50 -3.55 44.49 -20.85
N ALA A 51 -4.63 45.02 -21.48
CA ALA A 51 -5.46 44.45 -22.54
C ALA A 51 -6.25 43.12 -22.37
N ARG A 52 -7.58 43.26 -22.50
CA ARG A 52 -8.54 42.21 -22.85
C ARG A 52 -8.34 41.77 -24.31
N PHE A 53 -8.44 40.46 -24.57
CA PHE A 53 -8.88 39.93 -25.86
C PHE A 53 -9.92 38.83 -25.64
N ARG A 54 -11.11 39.01 -26.24
CA ARG A 54 -12.08 37.94 -26.47
C ARG A 54 -11.85 37.43 -27.89
N SER A 55 -11.79 36.12 -28.09
CA SER A 55 -12.20 35.51 -29.36
C SER A 55 -12.92 34.18 -29.10
N THR A 56 -13.86 33.90 -30.00
CA THR A 56 -14.87 32.84 -29.99
C THR A 56 -14.52 31.74 -31.01
N MET A 57 -14.93 30.50 -30.71
CA MET A 57 -15.06 29.31 -31.59
C MET A 57 -13.72 28.62 -31.97
N SER A 58 -13.58 27.32 -32.21
CA SER A 58 -14.46 26.12 -32.28
C SER A 58 -13.60 24.85 -32.04
N ALA A 59 -14.25 23.70 -31.84
CA ALA A 59 -13.63 22.39 -31.62
C ALA A 59 -12.67 21.94 -32.75
N GLN A 60 -11.48 21.41 -32.38
CA GLN A 60 -10.88 20.18 -32.95
C GLN A 60 -9.51 19.81 -32.33
N GLN A 61 -9.33 18.51 -32.10
CA GLN A 61 -8.09 17.72 -31.97
C GLN A 61 -7.09 18.03 -30.84
N TRP A 62 -6.94 17.07 -29.93
CA TRP A 62 -5.81 16.96 -29.02
C TRP A 62 -4.50 16.79 -29.80
N ARG A 63 -3.58 17.76 -29.67
CA ARG A 63 -2.15 17.56 -29.90
C ARG A 63 -1.40 18.08 -28.69
N VAL A 64 -0.47 17.27 -28.18
CA VAL A 64 0.44 17.62 -27.10
C VAL A 64 1.68 18.25 -27.71
N GLY A 65 1.99 19.49 -27.31
CA GLY A 65 3.19 20.25 -27.69
C GLY A 65 2.90 21.75 -27.75
N SER A 66 3.79 22.58 -27.19
CA SER A 66 3.74 24.03 -27.33
C SER A 66 4.44 24.47 -28.63
N VAL A 67 3.78 25.35 -29.38
CA VAL A 67 4.27 25.93 -30.64
C VAL A 67 4.98 27.25 -30.32
N ARG A 68 6.15 27.50 -30.92
CA ARG A 68 6.81 28.82 -30.89
C ARG A 68 6.24 29.73 -32.00
N ASP A 69 6.38 31.03 -31.84
CA ASP A 69 5.84 32.07 -32.74
C ASP A 69 6.32 31.99 -34.22
N ASP A 70 7.22 31.07 -34.57
CA ASP A 70 7.72 30.85 -35.95
C ASP A 70 7.20 29.56 -36.64
N GLY A 71 6.36 28.77 -35.97
CA GLY A 71 5.70 27.61 -36.57
C GLY A 71 6.56 26.34 -36.74
N SER A 72 7.76 26.27 -36.18
CA SER A 72 8.58 25.06 -36.19
C SER A 72 8.21 24.07 -35.05
N VAL A 73 8.21 22.76 -35.37
CA VAL A 73 7.99 21.66 -34.40
C VAL A 73 9.35 21.09 -33.99
N VAL A 74 9.67 21.14 -32.70
CA VAL A 74 10.90 20.57 -32.14
C VAL A 74 10.53 19.37 -31.26
N GLU A 75 11.11 18.19 -31.53
CA GLU A 75 11.15 17.10 -30.54
C GLU A 75 11.94 17.59 -29.33
N LEU A 76 11.27 17.78 -28.20
CA LEU A 76 11.90 18.25 -26.97
C LEU A 76 12.71 17.11 -26.35
N ASP A 77 14.01 17.15 -26.61
CA ASP A 77 15.03 16.50 -25.82
C ASP A 77 15.20 17.25 -24.47
N HIS A 78 15.31 16.46 -23.40
CA HIS A 78 15.71 16.78 -22.03
C HIS A 78 15.54 18.22 -21.49
N ALA A 79 14.47 18.47 -20.70
CA ALA A 79 14.50 19.07 -19.36
C ALA A 79 13.10 19.53 -18.88
N ASP A 80 12.36 18.63 -18.22
CA ASP A 80 11.45 18.98 -17.10
C ASP A 80 10.98 17.71 -16.35
N ARG A 81 11.91 16.77 -16.13
CA ARG A 81 11.70 15.66 -15.20
C ARG A 81 12.27 16.10 -13.85
N CYS A 82 11.44 16.23 -12.82
CA CYS A 82 11.89 15.99 -11.44
C CYS A 82 12.13 14.47 -11.29
N GLY A 83 13.05 13.95 -12.11
CA GLY A 83 13.25 12.54 -12.39
C GLY A 83 14.12 11.90 -11.33
N ASP A 84 13.64 10.76 -10.83
CA ASP A 84 14.43 9.75 -10.15
C ASP A 84 15.74 9.50 -10.91
N GLN A 85 16.90 9.65 -10.25
CA GLN A 85 18.22 9.45 -10.87
C GLN A 85 18.41 8.02 -11.41
N ASP A 86 17.62 7.05 -10.90
CA ASP A 86 17.63 5.65 -11.36
C ASP A 86 16.46 5.31 -12.31
N GLY A 87 15.51 6.21 -12.49
CA GLY A 87 14.33 6.02 -13.35
C GLY A 87 13.35 4.93 -12.90
N GLU A 88 13.42 4.44 -11.66
CA GLU A 88 12.56 3.35 -11.17
C GLU A 88 11.14 3.81 -10.81
N ILE A 89 10.92 5.11 -10.64
CA ILE A 89 9.60 5.72 -10.43
C ILE A 89 9.40 6.84 -11.45
N LEU A 90 8.30 6.75 -12.22
CA LEU A 90 7.85 7.84 -13.09
C LEU A 90 6.68 8.55 -12.42
N GLU A 91 6.79 9.86 -12.25
CA GLU A 91 5.73 10.68 -11.68
C GLU A 91 5.10 11.55 -12.77
N GLU A 92 3.78 11.47 -12.89
CA GLU A 92 2.96 12.26 -13.80
C GLU A 92 1.97 13.09 -12.99
N VAL A 93 1.80 14.36 -13.35
CA VAL A 93 0.79 15.24 -12.78
C VAL A 93 -0.32 15.39 -13.79
N LEU A 94 -1.53 14.93 -13.46
CA LEU A 94 -2.70 15.12 -14.30
C LEU A 94 -3.50 16.30 -13.72
N ASP A 95 -3.25 17.50 -14.25
CA ASP A 95 -3.90 18.73 -13.81
C ASP A 95 -4.75 19.36 -14.94
N ARG A 96 -5.87 19.97 -14.54
CA ARG A 96 -6.66 20.91 -15.35
C ARG A 96 -6.58 22.28 -14.67
N SER A 97 -5.48 22.97 -14.96
CA SER A 97 -5.03 24.29 -14.50
C SER A 97 -6.07 25.18 -13.80
N ASP A 98 -5.85 25.43 -12.51
CA ASP A 98 -6.05 26.70 -11.77
C ASP A 98 -5.41 26.53 -10.37
N ASP A 99 -4.61 27.50 -9.90
CA ASP A 99 -3.77 27.47 -8.66
C ASP A 99 -4.50 27.22 -7.32
N THR A 100 -5.82 26.97 -7.33
CA THR A 100 -6.65 26.80 -6.12
C THR A 100 -7.33 25.43 -6.01
N ARG A 101 -7.01 24.48 -6.90
CA ARG A 101 -7.71 23.18 -7.00
C ARG A 101 -6.87 22.02 -6.49
N LEU A 102 -7.55 20.94 -6.09
CA LEU A 102 -6.90 19.68 -5.75
C LEU A 102 -6.33 19.04 -7.02
N THR A 103 -5.17 18.41 -6.90
CA THR A 103 -4.46 17.76 -8.00
C THR A 103 -4.41 16.25 -7.85
N LEU A 104 -4.31 15.56 -8.98
CA LEU A 104 -4.08 14.12 -9.08
C LEU A 104 -2.61 13.86 -9.45
N LYS A 105 -1.94 13.03 -8.66
CA LYS A 105 -0.56 12.56 -8.92
C LYS A 105 -0.58 11.08 -9.29
N VAL A 106 0.05 10.69 -10.38
CA VAL A 106 0.22 9.29 -10.77
C VAL A 106 1.68 8.88 -10.59
N LEU A 107 1.92 7.90 -9.72
CA LEU A 107 3.22 7.27 -9.50
C LEU A 107 3.24 5.92 -10.22
N ARG A 108 4.13 5.78 -11.21
CA ARG A 108 4.31 4.54 -11.96
C ARG A 108 5.60 3.84 -11.55
N LEU A 109 5.47 2.58 -11.14
CA LEU A 109 6.60 1.70 -10.89
C LEU A 109 7.25 1.33 -12.24
N HIS A 110 8.54 1.61 -12.40
CA HIS A 110 9.26 1.48 -13.67
C HIS A 110 10.48 0.58 -13.57
N ARG A 111 10.22 -0.71 -13.31
CA ARG A 111 11.21 -1.78 -13.46
C ARG A 111 10.60 -2.96 -14.25
N PRO A 112 10.04 -2.74 -15.46
CA PRO A 112 9.22 -3.74 -16.14
C PRO A 112 9.96 -5.04 -16.48
N LYS A 113 11.29 -4.98 -16.63
CA LYS A 113 12.15 -6.17 -16.87
C LYS A 113 12.16 -7.15 -15.70
N VAL A 114 11.92 -6.67 -14.48
CA VAL A 114 11.83 -7.46 -13.25
C VAL A 114 10.42 -7.38 -12.65
N LEU A 115 9.41 -7.17 -13.49
CA LEU A 115 7.99 -7.14 -13.10
C LEU A 115 7.69 -6.11 -12.01
N ASN A 116 8.36 -4.96 -12.06
CA ASN A 116 8.19 -3.85 -11.12
C ASN A 116 8.45 -4.24 -9.66
N ALA A 117 9.32 -5.22 -9.40
CA ALA A 117 9.69 -5.61 -8.05
C ALA A 117 10.25 -4.43 -7.23
N LEU A 118 9.88 -4.32 -5.96
CA LEU A 118 10.28 -3.22 -5.08
C LEU A 118 11.72 -3.36 -4.61
N SER A 119 12.53 -2.33 -4.86
CA SER A 119 13.89 -2.21 -4.30
C SER A 119 13.85 -1.32 -3.04
N GLU A 120 14.82 -1.47 -2.14
CA GLU A 120 14.95 -0.57 -0.98
C GLU A 120 15.00 0.92 -1.40
N PRO A 121 15.83 1.34 -2.40
CA PRO A 121 15.82 2.72 -2.87
C PRO A 121 14.45 3.19 -3.36
N MET A 122 13.74 2.33 -4.09
CA MET A 122 12.39 2.62 -4.58
C MET A 122 11.39 2.82 -3.44
N CYS A 123 11.42 1.96 -2.42
CA CYS A 123 10.58 2.11 -1.22
C CYS A 123 10.82 3.46 -0.53
N ARG A 124 12.10 3.83 -0.34
CA ARG A 124 12.46 5.13 0.27
C ARG A 124 12.00 6.32 -0.57
N ARG A 125 12.12 6.25 -1.90
CA ARG A 125 11.66 7.33 -2.80
C ARG A 125 10.14 7.48 -2.79
N LEU A 126 9.40 6.37 -2.82
CA LEU A 126 7.93 6.41 -2.68
C LEU A 126 7.53 7.03 -1.33
N LEU A 127 8.22 6.66 -0.24
CA LEU A 127 7.97 7.22 1.08
C LEU A 127 8.20 8.74 1.10
N LEU A 128 9.29 9.23 0.48
CA LEU A 128 9.57 10.66 0.35
C LEU A 128 8.47 11.40 -0.42
N ARG A 129 7.99 10.85 -1.55
CA ARG A 129 6.86 11.43 -2.30
C ARG A 129 5.60 11.48 -1.46
N TRP A 130 5.32 10.41 -0.74
CA TRP A 130 4.17 10.36 0.13
C TRP A 130 4.23 11.40 1.25
N GLN A 131 5.39 11.57 1.88
CA GLN A 131 5.61 12.64 2.87
C GLN A 131 5.39 14.03 2.28
N GLN A 132 5.83 14.27 1.03
CA GLN A 132 5.60 15.54 0.33
C GLN A 132 4.10 15.79 0.08
N TYR A 133 3.37 14.77 -0.37
CA TYR A 133 1.93 14.90 -0.66
C TYR A 133 1.08 15.14 0.59
N ARG A 134 1.54 14.68 1.76
CA ARG A 134 0.87 14.90 3.05
C ARG A 134 1.05 16.29 3.64
N THR A 135 1.86 17.15 3.03
CA THR A 135 2.01 18.53 3.49
C THR A 135 0.74 19.34 3.18
N PHE A 136 0.38 20.28 4.05
CA PHE A 136 -0.84 21.09 3.91
C PHE A 136 -0.87 21.88 2.59
N ASP A 137 0.30 22.31 2.11
CA ASP A 137 0.46 23.13 0.91
C ASP A 137 0.60 22.30 -0.38
N SER A 138 0.53 20.97 -0.32
CA SER A 138 0.78 20.12 -1.49
C SER A 138 -0.28 20.24 -2.58
N GLY A 139 -1.52 20.56 -2.19
CA GLY A 139 -2.68 20.56 -3.07
C GLY A 139 -3.03 19.17 -3.64
N VAL A 140 -2.42 18.07 -3.18
CA VAL A 140 -2.66 16.73 -3.73
C VAL A 140 -3.90 16.12 -3.06
N GLY A 141 -4.96 15.94 -3.85
CA GLY A 141 -6.19 15.30 -3.38
C GLY A 141 -6.15 13.78 -3.52
N LEU A 142 -5.59 13.29 -4.62
CA LEU A 142 -5.54 11.87 -4.97
C LEU A 142 -4.14 11.51 -5.48
N ALA A 143 -3.53 10.50 -4.87
CA ALA A 143 -2.33 9.86 -5.38
C ALA A 143 -2.69 8.47 -5.92
N VAL A 144 -2.43 8.24 -7.20
CA VAL A 144 -2.57 6.96 -7.87
C VAL A 144 -1.22 6.27 -7.91
N ILE A 145 -1.16 4.98 -7.57
CA ILE A 145 0.02 4.13 -7.80
C ILE A 145 -0.33 3.01 -8.78
N THR A 146 0.52 2.81 -9.79
CA THR A 146 0.35 1.77 -10.82
C THR A 146 1.70 1.32 -11.38
N GLY A 147 1.71 0.30 -12.24
CA GLY A 147 2.93 -0.26 -12.82
C GLY A 147 3.09 0.16 -14.28
N THR A 148 4.33 0.20 -14.75
CA THR A 148 4.60 0.28 -16.20
C THR A 148 4.71 -1.11 -16.81
N GLY A 149 4.43 -1.18 -18.12
CA GLY A 149 4.47 -2.43 -18.87
C GLY A 149 3.19 -3.27 -18.71
N PRO A 150 2.99 -4.27 -19.58
CA PRO A 150 1.68 -4.94 -19.69
C PRO A 150 1.46 -6.10 -18.71
N ARG A 151 2.50 -6.51 -17.96
CA ARG A 151 2.52 -7.78 -17.21
C ARG A 151 2.24 -7.67 -15.73
N ALA A 152 2.72 -6.61 -15.08
CA ALA A 152 2.72 -6.52 -13.62
C ALA A 152 2.47 -5.10 -13.16
N PHE A 153 1.62 -4.97 -12.16
CA PHE A 153 1.61 -3.80 -11.31
C PHE A 153 2.91 -3.82 -10.48
N CYS A 154 3.06 -4.85 -9.64
CA CYS A 154 4.23 -5.11 -8.81
C CYS A 154 4.25 -6.59 -8.39
N ALA A 155 5.32 -7.32 -8.73
CA ALA A 155 5.45 -8.74 -8.43
C ALA A 155 6.11 -9.07 -7.07
N GLY A 156 6.24 -8.08 -6.19
CA GLY A 156 6.76 -8.25 -4.82
C GLY A 156 8.07 -7.52 -4.56
N GLY A 157 8.68 -7.76 -3.40
CA GLY A 157 9.99 -7.24 -3.05
C GLY A 157 11.10 -7.86 -3.91
N ASP A 158 12.20 -7.13 -4.14
CA ASP A 158 13.40 -7.61 -4.82
C ASP A 158 14.23 -8.53 -3.90
N VAL A 159 13.61 -9.63 -3.45
CA VAL A 159 14.20 -10.59 -2.51
C VAL A 159 15.42 -11.31 -3.07
N LYS A 160 15.61 -11.31 -4.40
CA LYS A 160 16.87 -11.74 -5.04
C LYS A 160 18.05 -10.89 -4.60
N ARG A 161 17.84 -9.58 -4.47
CA ARG A 161 18.86 -8.66 -3.99
C ARG A 161 19.19 -8.93 -2.52
N VAL A 162 18.15 -9.11 -1.70
CA VAL A 162 18.30 -9.48 -0.28
C VAL A 162 19.10 -10.78 -0.14
N TRP A 163 18.76 -11.80 -0.92
CA TRP A 163 19.48 -13.07 -0.95
C TRP A 163 20.97 -12.90 -1.27
N LYS A 164 21.27 -12.10 -2.30
CA LYS A 164 22.64 -11.86 -2.77
C LYS A 164 23.46 -11.09 -1.74
N GLU A 165 22.88 -10.05 -1.14
CA GLU A 165 23.57 -9.12 -0.24
C GLU A 165 23.64 -9.64 1.22
N GLY A 166 22.72 -10.54 1.62
CA GLY A 166 22.74 -11.22 2.91
C GLY A 166 21.96 -10.49 4.03
N PRO A 167 22.01 -11.00 5.27
CA PRO A 167 21.06 -10.64 6.34
C PRO A 167 20.96 -9.16 6.68
N LEU A 168 22.07 -8.42 6.63
CA LEU A 168 22.06 -6.97 6.89
C LEU A 168 21.24 -6.18 5.86
N SER A 169 21.21 -6.63 4.60
CA SER A 169 20.39 -6.02 3.56
C SER A 169 18.89 -6.29 3.76
N ALA A 170 18.54 -7.44 4.35
CA ALA A 170 17.16 -7.79 4.67
C ALA A 170 16.57 -6.76 5.65
N GLU A 171 17.30 -6.43 6.72
CA GLU A 171 16.84 -5.45 7.70
C GLU A 171 16.54 -4.10 7.06
N SER A 172 17.48 -3.59 6.26
CA SER A 172 17.34 -2.29 5.59
C SER A 172 16.15 -2.28 4.61
N PHE A 173 15.99 -3.36 3.84
CA PHE A 173 14.91 -3.53 2.88
C PHE A 173 13.54 -3.58 3.56
N PHE A 174 13.31 -4.52 4.48
CA PHE A 174 12.02 -4.70 5.15
C PHE A 174 11.66 -3.48 6.01
N ARG A 175 12.64 -2.80 6.61
CA ARG A 175 12.41 -1.54 7.31
C ARG A 175 11.87 -0.48 6.35
N ALA A 176 12.47 -0.34 5.17
CA ALA A 176 12.02 0.64 4.18
C ALA A 176 10.64 0.30 3.62
N GLU A 177 10.39 -0.96 3.27
CA GLU A 177 9.10 -1.45 2.74
C GLU A 177 7.97 -1.28 3.76
N TYR A 178 8.14 -1.79 4.99
CA TYR A 178 7.06 -1.72 5.99
C TYR A 178 6.79 -0.30 6.48
N THR A 179 7.81 0.58 6.47
CA THR A 179 7.58 2.00 6.76
C THR A 179 6.74 2.66 5.66
N LEU A 180 7.00 2.31 4.39
CA LEU A 180 6.19 2.79 3.27
C LEU A 180 4.76 2.28 3.36
N ASP A 181 4.57 0.97 3.51
CA ASP A 181 3.24 0.35 3.55
C ASP A 181 2.40 0.86 4.73
N TYR A 182 3.01 1.01 5.91
CA TYR A 182 2.36 1.64 7.06
C TYR A 182 1.95 3.07 6.75
N ALA A 183 2.84 3.85 6.14
CA ALA A 183 2.55 5.23 5.81
C ALA A 183 1.36 5.36 4.84
N LEU A 184 1.21 4.41 3.89
CA LEU A 184 0.06 4.36 2.97
C LEU A 184 -1.26 4.07 3.69
N GLY A 185 -1.24 3.28 4.76
CA GLY A 185 -2.43 2.92 5.54
C GLY A 185 -2.87 3.95 6.59
N LEU A 186 -1.96 4.83 7.01
CA LEU A 186 -2.23 5.87 8.01
C LEU A 186 -3.49 6.72 7.75
N PRO A 187 -3.79 7.18 6.52
CA PRO A 187 -4.99 7.99 6.28
C PRO A 187 -6.27 7.22 6.62
N GLU A 188 -6.34 5.94 6.27
CA GLU A 188 -7.52 5.11 6.53
C GLU A 188 -7.63 4.74 8.01
N GLU A 189 -6.51 4.43 8.66
CA GLU A 189 -6.49 4.21 10.10
C GLU A 189 -6.94 5.45 10.89
N MET A 190 -6.51 6.65 10.47
CA MET A 190 -6.98 7.91 11.05
C MET A 190 -8.48 8.12 10.86
N ARG A 191 -9.03 7.86 9.66
CA ARG A 191 -10.49 7.96 9.41
C ARG A 191 -11.27 7.02 10.33
N ARG A 192 -10.84 5.76 10.42
CA ARG A 192 -11.47 4.73 11.26
C ARG A 192 -11.47 5.10 12.74
N THR A 193 -10.44 5.80 13.21
CA THR A 193 -10.29 6.22 14.62
C THR A 193 -10.87 7.61 14.91
N GLY A 194 -11.59 8.22 13.95
CA GLY A 194 -12.25 9.51 14.11
C GLY A 194 -11.33 10.73 13.95
N GLY A 195 -10.09 10.52 13.48
CA GLY A 195 -9.18 11.59 13.10
C GLY A 195 -9.53 12.21 11.75
N THR A 196 -9.06 13.43 11.50
CA THR A 196 -9.14 14.07 10.17
C THR A 196 -7.80 13.88 9.46
N PRO A 197 -7.72 13.08 8.37
CA PRO A 197 -6.46 12.88 7.66
C PRO A 197 -6.01 14.18 6.98
N ILE A 198 -4.72 14.50 7.10
CA ILE A 198 -4.06 15.58 6.34
C ILE A 198 -3.44 15.01 5.04
N ALA A 199 -3.87 13.81 4.64
CA ALA A 199 -3.22 13.04 3.58
C ALA A 199 -4.14 12.89 2.37
N PRO A 200 -3.57 12.79 1.15
CA PRO A 200 -4.34 12.45 -0.04
C PRO A 200 -5.09 11.13 0.13
N LEU A 201 -6.11 10.93 -0.71
CA LEU A 201 -6.61 9.60 -0.96
C LEU A 201 -5.53 8.81 -1.72
N ILE A 202 -5.36 7.53 -1.37
CA ILE A 202 -4.50 6.60 -2.12
C ILE A 202 -5.37 5.73 -3.00
N CYS A 203 -5.05 5.64 -4.28
CA CYS A 203 -5.66 4.71 -5.22
C CYS A 203 -4.58 3.82 -5.84
N THR A 204 -4.72 2.50 -5.70
CA THR A 204 -3.81 1.54 -6.33
C THR A 204 -4.52 0.85 -7.47
N VAL A 205 -3.94 0.92 -8.68
CA VAL A 205 -4.41 0.19 -9.86
C VAL A 205 -3.57 -1.08 -10.01
N MET A 206 -4.18 -2.21 -9.65
CA MET A 206 -3.56 -3.54 -9.59
C MET A 206 -3.52 -4.21 -10.97
N ASP A 207 -3.21 -3.46 -12.03
CA ASP A 207 -3.23 -3.96 -13.40
C ASP A 207 -2.05 -4.92 -13.68
N GLY A 208 -2.33 -6.23 -13.73
CA GLY A 208 -1.32 -7.28 -13.85
C GLY A 208 -1.01 -8.01 -12.53
N ILE A 209 0.13 -8.70 -12.50
CA ILE A 209 0.65 -9.38 -11.31
C ILE A 209 0.78 -8.38 -10.13
N THR A 210 0.19 -8.74 -9.00
CA THR A 210 0.16 -8.00 -7.74
C THR A 210 0.45 -8.97 -6.59
N MET A 211 1.72 -9.12 -6.20
CA MET A 211 2.14 -10.14 -5.22
C MET A 211 3.09 -9.55 -4.18
N GLY A 212 3.13 -10.10 -2.96
CA GLY A 212 4.04 -9.68 -1.87
C GLY A 212 4.02 -8.17 -1.64
N GLY A 213 5.18 -7.50 -1.78
CA GLY A 213 5.28 -6.03 -1.77
C GLY A 213 4.26 -5.28 -2.65
N GLY A 214 3.80 -5.85 -3.77
CA GLY A 214 2.71 -5.30 -4.56
C GLY A 214 1.36 -5.35 -3.84
N ALA A 215 1.10 -6.41 -3.08
CA ALA A 215 -0.02 -6.45 -2.14
C ALA A 215 0.15 -5.37 -1.05
N GLY A 216 1.35 -5.17 -0.52
CA GLY A 216 1.67 -4.09 0.44
C GLY A 216 1.28 -2.69 -0.05
N LEU A 217 1.68 -2.35 -1.28
CA LEU A 217 1.31 -1.08 -1.91
C LEU A 217 -0.19 -0.94 -2.24
N SER A 218 -0.95 -2.03 -2.20
CA SER A 218 -2.36 -2.05 -2.59
C SER A 218 -3.30 -2.13 -1.40
N MET A 219 -3.10 -3.06 -0.47
CA MET A 219 -4.07 -3.43 0.56
C MET A 219 -4.36 -2.32 1.56
N HIS A 220 -3.43 -1.39 1.72
CA HIS A 220 -3.55 -0.23 2.62
C HIS A 220 -4.13 1.02 1.91
N ALA A 221 -4.35 0.95 0.60
CA ALA A 221 -4.91 2.06 -0.18
C ALA A 221 -6.40 2.27 0.08
N THR A 222 -6.85 3.52 -0.06
CA THR A 222 -8.28 3.89 0.04
C THR A 222 -9.10 3.26 -1.09
N PHE A 223 -8.58 3.32 -2.33
CA PHE A 223 -9.17 2.66 -3.48
C PHE A 223 -8.21 1.60 -4.03
N ARG A 224 -8.72 0.41 -4.31
CA ARG A 224 -7.97 -0.71 -4.87
C ARG A 224 -8.71 -1.19 -6.11
N ILE A 225 -8.19 -0.84 -7.28
CA ILE A 225 -8.83 -1.11 -8.57
C ILE A 225 -8.19 -2.38 -9.14
N ALA A 226 -8.96 -3.45 -9.20
CA ALA A 226 -8.61 -4.64 -9.98
C ALA A 226 -9.02 -4.48 -11.44
N THR A 227 -8.41 -5.27 -12.30
CA THR A 227 -8.65 -5.33 -13.74
C THR A 227 -8.81 -6.78 -14.18
N ASP A 228 -9.21 -7.01 -15.43
CA ASP A 228 -9.18 -8.32 -16.08
C ASP A 228 -7.79 -8.97 -16.16
N HIS A 229 -6.72 -8.20 -15.93
CA HIS A 229 -5.34 -8.69 -15.89
C HIS A 229 -4.79 -8.86 -14.48
N THR A 230 -5.53 -8.46 -13.44
CA THR A 230 -5.05 -8.59 -12.06
C THR A 230 -4.85 -10.05 -11.68
N VAL A 231 -3.67 -10.35 -11.16
CA VAL A 231 -3.35 -11.65 -10.54
C VAL A 231 -2.76 -11.37 -9.16
N PHE A 232 -3.58 -11.54 -8.13
CA PHE A 232 -3.21 -11.32 -6.74
C PHE A 232 -2.75 -12.63 -6.08
N ALA A 233 -1.64 -12.60 -5.33
CA ALA A 233 -1.22 -13.74 -4.49
C ALA A 233 -0.27 -13.31 -3.36
N MET A 234 -0.16 -14.15 -2.33
CA MET A 234 0.83 -14.05 -1.24
C MET A 234 1.68 -15.33 -1.22
N PRO A 235 2.68 -15.49 -2.13
CA PRO A 235 3.43 -16.73 -2.29
C PRO A 235 4.63 -16.89 -1.34
N GLU A 236 4.73 -16.10 -0.27
CA GLU A 236 5.90 -15.96 0.59
C GLU A 236 6.32 -17.28 1.26
N CYS A 237 5.36 -18.13 1.63
CA CYS A 237 5.66 -19.43 2.24
C CYS A 237 6.55 -20.30 1.34
N ALA A 238 6.39 -20.19 0.01
CA ALA A 238 7.15 -20.98 -0.98
C ALA A 238 8.60 -20.51 -1.15
N ILE A 239 8.96 -19.35 -0.61
CA ILE A 239 10.34 -18.84 -0.57
C ILE A 239 10.90 -18.80 0.85
N GLY A 240 10.27 -19.48 1.81
CA GLY A 240 10.74 -19.52 3.20
C GLY A 240 10.53 -18.22 3.98
N LEU A 241 9.56 -17.40 3.55
CA LEU A 241 9.11 -16.20 4.24
C LEU A 241 7.66 -16.38 4.72
N HIS A 242 7.12 -15.41 5.45
CA HIS A 242 5.72 -15.36 5.87
C HIS A 242 4.97 -14.29 5.05
N PRO A 243 3.64 -14.38 4.85
CA PRO A 243 2.85 -13.30 4.31
C PRO A 243 2.99 -12.07 5.19
N ASP A 244 3.71 -11.08 4.67
CA ASP A 244 4.17 -9.90 5.34
C ASP A 244 3.36 -8.67 4.91
N VAL A 245 3.97 -7.48 4.91
CA VAL A 245 3.37 -6.23 4.40
C VAL A 245 1.98 -5.90 4.98
N GLY A 246 1.74 -6.26 6.23
CA GLY A 246 0.46 -6.05 6.90
C GLY A 246 -0.57 -7.16 6.64
N ALA A 247 -0.19 -8.29 6.03
CA ALA A 247 -1.09 -9.40 5.74
C ALA A 247 -1.68 -10.03 6.99
N SER A 248 -0.95 -10.01 8.10
CA SER A 248 -1.49 -10.37 9.41
C SER A 248 -2.63 -9.44 9.86
N TYR A 249 -2.73 -8.22 9.33
CA TYR A 249 -3.89 -7.36 9.51
C TYR A 249 -5.01 -7.65 8.50
N PHE A 250 -4.73 -7.65 7.19
CA PHE A 250 -5.79 -7.66 6.18
C PHE A 250 -6.34 -9.06 5.85
N LEU A 251 -5.52 -10.11 5.82
CA LEU A 251 -5.98 -11.45 5.46
C LEU A 251 -6.99 -12.03 6.47
N PRO A 252 -6.81 -11.90 7.80
CA PRO A 252 -7.80 -12.44 8.74
C PRO A 252 -9.13 -11.69 8.76
N ARG A 253 -9.21 -10.53 8.10
CA ARG A 253 -10.42 -9.72 7.93
C ARG A 253 -11.18 -10.05 6.64
N LEU A 254 -10.61 -10.89 5.78
CA LEU A 254 -11.35 -11.52 4.69
C LEU A 254 -12.38 -12.50 5.26
N GLU A 255 -13.42 -12.77 4.49
CA GLU A 255 -14.52 -13.62 4.95
C GLU A 255 -14.07 -15.08 5.15
N GLY A 256 -14.47 -15.66 6.28
CA GLY A 256 -14.17 -17.04 6.65
C GLY A 256 -12.67 -17.35 6.76
N ALA A 257 -12.23 -18.40 6.07
CA ALA A 257 -10.84 -18.87 6.06
C ALA A 257 -10.10 -18.55 4.75
N MET A 258 -10.66 -17.71 3.88
CA MET A 258 -10.04 -17.34 2.60
C MET A 258 -8.66 -16.71 2.81
N GLY A 259 -8.50 -15.83 3.80
CA GLY A 259 -7.19 -15.26 4.12
C GLY A 259 -6.14 -16.31 4.53
N THR A 260 -6.55 -17.33 5.29
CA THR A 260 -5.68 -18.45 5.65
C THR A 260 -5.32 -19.29 4.43
N TYR A 261 -6.28 -19.57 3.54
CA TYR A 261 -6.02 -20.27 2.29
C TYR A 261 -4.97 -19.54 1.45
N LEU A 262 -5.15 -18.24 1.21
CA LEU A 262 -4.24 -17.43 0.41
C LEU A 262 -2.83 -17.36 1.01
N ALA A 263 -2.74 -17.14 2.32
CA ALA A 263 -1.47 -17.07 3.05
C ALA A 263 -0.64 -18.35 2.96
N LEU A 264 -1.29 -19.50 3.13
CA LEU A 264 -0.57 -20.78 3.24
C LEU A 264 -0.26 -21.38 1.86
N THR A 265 -1.16 -21.23 0.89
CA THR A 265 -1.03 -21.87 -0.43
C THR A 265 -0.36 -20.97 -1.47
N GLY A 266 -0.33 -19.65 -1.25
CA GLY A 266 0.07 -18.71 -2.29
C GLY A 266 -0.84 -18.75 -3.53
N ALA A 267 -2.08 -19.21 -3.37
CA ALA A 267 -3.04 -19.31 -4.46
C ALA A 267 -3.30 -17.95 -5.11
N GLN A 268 -3.50 -18.00 -6.42
CA GLN A 268 -3.74 -16.82 -7.23
C GLN A 268 -5.23 -16.50 -7.28
N MET A 269 -5.57 -15.22 -7.17
CA MET A 269 -6.91 -14.70 -7.39
C MET A 269 -6.94 -13.82 -8.63
N THR A 270 -7.97 -14.02 -9.46
CA THR A 270 -8.24 -13.15 -10.60
C THR A 270 -8.75 -11.79 -10.13
N GLY A 271 -8.69 -10.76 -10.97
CA GLY A 271 -9.20 -9.44 -10.58
C GLY A 271 -10.68 -9.42 -10.20
N LEU A 272 -11.51 -10.23 -10.85
CA LEU A 272 -12.93 -10.33 -10.49
C LEU A 272 -13.10 -11.01 -9.13
N ASP A 273 -12.34 -12.07 -8.85
CA ASP A 273 -12.35 -12.72 -7.55
C ASP A 273 -11.81 -11.79 -6.45
N CYS A 274 -10.80 -10.98 -6.75
CA CYS A 274 -10.32 -9.95 -5.83
C CYS A 274 -11.42 -8.96 -5.46
N PHE A 275 -12.23 -8.52 -6.42
CA PHE A 275 -13.37 -7.64 -6.16
C PHE A 275 -14.43 -8.35 -5.30
N ARG A 276 -14.81 -9.58 -5.66
CA ARG A 276 -15.80 -10.39 -4.92
C ARG A 276 -15.37 -10.69 -3.49
N ALA A 277 -14.07 -10.95 -3.29
CA ALA A 277 -13.46 -11.18 -1.98
C ALA A 277 -13.12 -9.89 -1.22
N ARG A 278 -13.41 -8.71 -1.79
CA ARG A 278 -13.12 -7.38 -1.20
C ARG A 278 -11.64 -7.07 -1.01
N ILE A 279 -10.76 -7.85 -1.64
CA ILE A 279 -9.34 -7.53 -1.84
C ILE A 279 -9.24 -6.27 -2.71
N ALA A 280 -10.04 -6.17 -3.76
CA ALA A 280 -10.24 -4.95 -4.53
C ALA A 280 -11.52 -4.24 -4.06
N THR A 281 -11.53 -2.90 -4.06
CA THR A 281 -12.76 -2.13 -3.82
C THR A 281 -13.56 -1.91 -5.10
N HIS A 282 -12.88 -1.95 -6.25
CA HIS A 282 -13.46 -1.71 -7.57
C HIS A 282 -12.87 -2.68 -8.60
N TYR A 283 -13.59 -2.89 -9.70
CA TYR A 283 -13.13 -3.68 -10.84
C TYR A 283 -13.40 -2.95 -12.16
N VAL A 284 -12.34 -2.59 -12.87
CA VAL A 284 -12.41 -1.85 -14.14
C VAL A 284 -11.59 -2.60 -15.19
N CYS A 285 -12.19 -2.89 -16.35
CA CYS A 285 -11.46 -3.52 -17.45
C CYS A 285 -10.28 -2.62 -17.87
N ARG A 286 -9.12 -3.21 -18.14
CA ARG A 286 -7.88 -2.51 -18.51
C ARG A 286 -8.08 -1.49 -19.63
N ALA A 287 -8.93 -1.84 -20.61
CA ALA A 287 -9.26 -0.97 -21.74
C ALA A 287 -9.88 0.39 -21.33
N HIS A 288 -10.52 0.46 -20.16
CA HIS A 288 -11.16 1.68 -19.66
C HIS A 288 -10.24 2.52 -18.76
N LEU A 289 -9.06 2.02 -18.37
CA LEU A 289 -8.14 2.75 -17.48
C LEU A 289 -7.72 4.13 -18.03
N PRO A 290 -7.44 4.32 -19.34
CA PRO A 290 -7.11 5.66 -19.85
C PRO A 290 -8.25 6.67 -19.65
N ALA A 291 -9.49 6.27 -19.98
CA ALA A 291 -10.66 7.12 -19.79
C ALA A 291 -10.94 7.39 -18.30
N LEU A 292 -10.73 6.39 -17.44
CA LEU A 292 -10.83 6.54 -16.00
C LEU A 292 -9.84 7.59 -15.46
N PHE A 293 -8.58 7.57 -15.92
CA PHE A 293 -7.59 8.56 -15.44
C PHE A 293 -7.95 9.99 -15.86
N ASP A 294 -8.46 10.18 -17.07
CA ASP A 294 -8.94 11.49 -17.53
C ASP A 294 -10.13 12.00 -16.69
N ASP A 295 -11.08 11.11 -16.40
CA ASP A 295 -12.26 11.44 -15.59
C ASP A 295 -11.90 11.69 -14.12
N LEU A 296 -10.96 10.92 -13.57
CA LEU A 296 -10.45 11.14 -12.21
C LEU A 296 -9.75 12.49 -12.10
N ALA A 297 -8.94 12.88 -13.07
CA ALA A 297 -8.30 14.20 -13.08
C ALA A 297 -9.34 15.33 -13.07
N GLY A 298 -10.39 15.22 -13.89
CA GLY A 298 -11.49 16.19 -13.89
C GLY A 298 -12.30 16.20 -12.59
N THR A 299 -12.54 15.03 -12.02
CA THR A 299 -13.26 14.87 -10.75
C THR A 299 -12.47 15.51 -9.61
N VAL A 300 -11.20 15.14 -9.44
CA VAL A 300 -10.32 15.67 -8.38
C VAL A 300 -10.22 17.19 -8.45
N ALA A 301 -10.03 17.76 -9.65
CA ALA A 301 -9.92 19.20 -9.84
C ALA A 301 -11.21 19.98 -9.48
N THR A 302 -12.38 19.35 -9.53
CA THR A 302 -13.67 20.02 -9.26
C THR A 302 -14.27 19.68 -7.90
N SER A 303 -13.74 18.64 -7.24
CA SER A 303 -14.18 18.21 -5.91
C SER A 303 -13.69 19.13 -4.79
N HIS A 304 -14.52 19.26 -3.76
CA HIS A 304 -14.09 19.79 -2.48
C HIS A 304 -13.49 18.67 -1.62
N MET A 305 -12.47 18.98 -0.80
CA MET A 305 -11.76 17.97 0.01
C MET A 305 -12.71 17.08 0.84
N SER A 306 -13.76 17.65 1.43
CA SER A 306 -14.73 16.91 2.24
C SER A 306 -15.61 15.91 1.46
N ARG A 307 -15.71 16.04 0.14
CA ARG A 307 -16.48 15.13 -0.74
C ARG A 307 -15.60 14.32 -1.67
N LEU A 308 -14.30 14.61 -1.72
CA LEU A 308 -13.38 14.01 -2.67
C LEU A 308 -13.44 12.48 -2.68
N ALA A 309 -13.51 11.84 -1.51
CA ALA A 309 -13.62 10.38 -1.44
C ALA A 309 -14.89 9.86 -2.09
N HIS A 310 -16.04 10.51 -1.87
CA HIS A 310 -17.30 10.14 -2.49
C HIS A 310 -17.28 10.38 -4.00
N ASP A 311 -16.77 11.53 -4.44
CA ASP A 311 -16.72 11.89 -5.85
C ASP A 311 -15.78 10.95 -6.63
N VAL A 312 -14.63 10.57 -6.05
CA VAL A 312 -13.69 9.60 -6.62
C VAL A 312 -14.31 8.20 -6.69
N ASP A 313 -14.96 7.74 -5.62
CA ASP A 313 -15.68 6.46 -5.58
C ASP A 313 -16.74 6.37 -6.69
N ALA A 314 -17.61 7.38 -6.80
CA ALA A 314 -18.61 7.47 -7.85
C ALA A 314 -17.99 7.57 -9.25
N CYS A 315 -16.83 8.23 -9.39
CA CYS A 315 -16.11 8.27 -10.65
C CYS A 315 -15.62 6.89 -11.08
N ILE A 316 -15.01 6.12 -10.18
CA ILE A 316 -14.50 4.78 -10.50
C ILE A 316 -15.67 3.83 -10.84
N GLN A 317 -16.77 3.89 -10.09
CA GLN A 317 -17.95 3.05 -10.32
C GLN A 317 -18.58 3.22 -11.70
N ARG A 318 -18.51 4.42 -12.30
CA ARG A 318 -19.00 4.65 -13.68
C ARG A 318 -18.21 3.91 -14.75
N HIS A 319 -17.01 3.44 -14.44
CA HIS A 319 -16.14 2.67 -15.35
C HIS A 319 -16.20 1.16 -15.10
N GLU A 320 -16.94 0.71 -14.08
CA GLU A 320 -17.16 -0.71 -13.82
C GLU A 320 -18.11 -1.34 -14.85
N PRO A 321 -18.00 -2.64 -15.14
CA PRO A 321 -18.97 -3.35 -15.99
C PRO A 321 -20.40 -3.25 -15.46
N ASP A 322 -21.36 -3.11 -16.39
CA ASP A 322 -22.78 -3.08 -16.07
C ASP A 322 -23.21 -4.34 -15.29
N GLY A 323 -23.99 -4.14 -14.23
CA GLY A 323 -24.51 -5.25 -13.40
C GLY A 323 -23.48 -5.94 -12.52
N LEU A 324 -22.20 -5.53 -12.52
CA LEU A 324 -21.14 -6.14 -11.68
C LEU A 324 -21.57 -6.29 -10.21
N ARG A 325 -22.14 -5.23 -9.64
CA ARG A 325 -22.58 -5.17 -8.24
C ARG A 325 -23.89 -5.88 -7.95
N GLN A 326 -24.57 -6.40 -8.97
CA GLN A 326 -25.80 -7.20 -8.84
C GLN A 326 -25.50 -8.71 -8.77
N THR A 327 -24.23 -9.11 -8.94
CA THR A 327 -23.81 -10.52 -8.89
C THR A 327 -23.55 -10.99 -7.47
N ASP A 328 -23.62 -12.31 -7.25
CA ASP A 328 -23.29 -12.94 -5.97
C ASP A 328 -21.86 -12.56 -5.57
N GLY A 329 -21.70 -11.98 -4.38
CA GLY A 329 -20.43 -11.43 -3.88
C GLY A 329 -19.38 -12.52 -3.59
N VAL A 330 -18.94 -12.64 -2.33
CA VAL A 330 -17.91 -13.61 -1.95
C VAL A 330 -18.32 -15.08 -2.21
N GLU A 331 -19.62 -15.37 -2.20
CA GLU A 331 -20.16 -16.72 -2.44
C GLU A 331 -19.91 -17.23 -3.86
N SER A 332 -19.68 -16.33 -4.82
CA SER A 332 -19.33 -16.73 -6.20
C SER A 332 -17.84 -17.03 -6.37
N VAL A 333 -17.02 -16.86 -5.33
CA VAL A 333 -15.62 -17.29 -5.36
C VAL A 333 -15.57 -18.81 -5.35
N ALA A 334 -14.87 -19.39 -6.33
CA ALA A 334 -14.79 -20.84 -6.49
C ALA A 334 -14.24 -21.51 -5.22
N HIS A 335 -14.81 -22.68 -4.86
CA HIS A 335 -14.41 -23.48 -3.69
C HIS A 335 -14.53 -22.78 -2.33
N ARG A 336 -15.31 -21.70 -2.23
CA ARG A 336 -15.51 -20.92 -0.99
C ARG A 336 -15.80 -21.77 0.25
N HIS A 337 -16.72 -22.73 0.14
CA HIS A 337 -17.10 -23.59 1.28
C HIS A 337 -15.99 -24.58 1.67
N ASP A 338 -15.27 -25.14 0.70
CA ASP A 338 -14.13 -26.02 0.99
C ASP A 338 -12.98 -25.25 1.63
N MET A 339 -12.73 -24.00 1.20
CA MET A 339 -11.76 -23.11 1.85
C MET A 339 -12.08 -22.94 3.34
N ASP A 340 -13.33 -22.64 3.69
CA ASP A 340 -13.74 -22.46 5.10
C ASP A 340 -13.56 -23.71 5.94
N ARG A 341 -14.07 -24.83 5.42
CA ARG A 341 -14.07 -26.10 6.14
C ARG A 341 -12.65 -26.61 6.38
N ILE A 342 -11.79 -26.51 5.38
CA ILE A 342 -10.43 -27.05 5.43
C ILE A 342 -9.47 -26.08 6.12
N PHE A 343 -9.43 -24.82 5.69
CA PHE A 343 -8.46 -23.83 6.20
C PHE A 343 -8.93 -23.12 7.47
N GLY A 344 -10.15 -23.43 7.95
CA GLY A 344 -10.62 -23.08 9.29
C GLY A 344 -10.05 -23.97 10.41
N ALA A 345 -9.33 -25.04 10.07
CA ALA A 345 -8.79 -26.00 11.03
C ALA A 345 -7.72 -25.37 11.96
N PRO A 346 -7.50 -25.94 13.17
CA PRO A 346 -6.67 -25.28 14.19
C PRO A 346 -5.17 -25.39 13.93
N SER A 347 -4.68 -26.28 13.07
CA SER A 347 -3.25 -26.37 12.77
C SER A 347 -2.98 -26.68 11.31
N VAL A 348 -1.75 -26.40 10.85
CA VAL A 348 -1.30 -26.80 9.51
C VAL A 348 -1.33 -28.33 9.35
N ALA A 349 -1.07 -29.08 10.41
CA ALA A 349 -1.16 -30.54 10.38
C ALA A 349 -2.59 -31.01 10.12
N ASP A 350 -3.59 -30.42 10.76
CA ASP A 350 -5.01 -30.75 10.55
C ASP A 350 -5.47 -30.39 9.13
N ILE A 351 -5.00 -29.24 8.61
CA ILE A 351 -5.24 -28.82 7.21
C ILE A 351 -4.67 -29.87 6.26
N ILE A 352 -3.40 -30.26 6.42
CA ILE A 352 -2.73 -31.24 5.57
C ILE A 352 -3.42 -32.60 5.66
N GLN A 353 -3.80 -33.05 6.85
CA GLN A 353 -4.49 -34.32 7.04
C GLN A 353 -5.83 -34.35 6.30
N THR A 354 -6.61 -33.27 6.39
CA THR A 354 -7.89 -33.15 5.68
C THR A 354 -7.68 -33.15 4.17
N LEU A 355 -6.73 -32.36 3.69
CA LEU A 355 -6.39 -32.30 2.26
C LEU A 355 -5.90 -33.66 1.73
N GLN A 356 -5.10 -34.40 2.49
CA GLN A 356 -4.63 -35.74 2.11
C GLN A 356 -5.78 -36.74 1.99
N ALA A 357 -6.75 -36.68 2.90
CA ALA A 357 -7.92 -37.54 2.86
C ALA A 357 -8.83 -37.25 1.66
N GLU A 358 -8.92 -35.99 1.25
CA GLU A 358 -9.83 -35.54 0.18
C GLU A 358 -9.18 -35.40 -1.20
N ALA A 359 -7.85 -35.33 -1.30
CA ALA A 359 -7.13 -35.22 -2.56
C ALA A 359 -7.51 -36.27 -3.63
N PRO A 360 -7.84 -37.54 -3.28
CA PRO A 360 -8.27 -38.52 -4.27
C PRO A 360 -9.61 -38.20 -4.96
N SER A 361 -10.46 -37.37 -4.34
CA SER A 361 -11.83 -37.08 -4.81
C SER A 361 -12.12 -35.59 -5.04
N SER A 362 -11.20 -34.69 -4.69
CA SER A 362 -11.35 -33.24 -4.85
C SER A 362 -10.12 -32.61 -5.51
N GLU A 363 -10.33 -32.01 -6.69
CA GLU A 363 -9.28 -31.26 -7.41
C GLU A 363 -8.76 -30.09 -6.57
N PHE A 364 -9.67 -29.38 -5.88
CA PHE A 364 -9.30 -28.30 -4.97
C PHE A 364 -8.39 -28.79 -3.84
N ALA A 365 -8.71 -29.93 -3.23
CA ALA A 365 -7.90 -30.49 -2.16
C ALA A 365 -6.52 -30.95 -2.67
N SER A 366 -6.49 -31.64 -3.81
CA SER A 366 -5.26 -32.11 -4.44
C SER A 366 -4.31 -30.95 -4.78
N LYS A 367 -4.83 -29.91 -5.46
CA LYS A 367 -4.06 -28.71 -5.82
C LYS A 367 -3.57 -27.94 -4.60
N SER A 368 -4.44 -27.78 -3.60
CA SER A 368 -4.08 -27.08 -2.36
C SER A 368 -2.99 -27.82 -1.57
N LEU A 369 -3.03 -29.16 -1.57
CA LEU A 369 -1.99 -29.98 -0.96
C LEU A 369 -0.65 -29.84 -1.68
N GLU A 370 -0.66 -29.83 -3.02
CA GLU A 370 0.54 -29.59 -3.82
C GLU A 370 1.14 -28.20 -3.52
N GLN A 371 0.30 -27.17 -3.45
CA GLN A 371 0.73 -25.81 -3.12
C GLN A 371 1.36 -25.72 -1.73
N LEU A 372 0.73 -26.31 -0.70
CA LEU A 372 1.30 -26.35 0.64
C LEU A 372 2.66 -27.04 0.69
N ARG A 373 2.84 -28.12 -0.07
CA ARG A 373 4.13 -28.85 -0.13
C ARG A 373 5.28 -28.02 -0.71
N GLN A 374 4.98 -26.96 -1.45
CA GLN A 374 6.00 -26.03 -1.93
C GLN A 374 6.47 -25.06 -0.85
N GLY A 375 5.75 -24.93 0.26
CA GLY A 375 6.07 -24.01 1.35
C GLY A 375 7.04 -24.60 2.37
N SER A 376 7.84 -23.73 3.01
CA SER A 376 8.61 -24.10 4.20
C SER A 376 7.66 -24.49 5.34
N PRO A 377 7.86 -25.65 6.01
CA PRO A 377 7.03 -26.05 7.15
C PRO A 377 7.02 -25.03 8.29
N ALA A 378 8.16 -24.37 8.54
CA ALA A 378 8.27 -23.29 9.52
C ALA A 378 7.42 -22.09 9.08
N SER A 379 7.55 -21.68 7.81
CA SER A 379 6.80 -20.56 7.24
C SER A 379 5.29 -20.78 7.27
N LEU A 380 4.81 -21.96 6.90
CA LEU A 380 3.39 -22.32 6.97
C LEU A 380 2.85 -22.20 8.40
N THR A 381 3.59 -22.75 9.36
CA THR A 381 3.17 -22.75 10.77
C THR A 381 3.15 -21.33 11.34
N LEU A 382 4.22 -20.56 11.10
CA LEU A 382 4.30 -19.16 11.51
C LEU A 382 3.20 -18.31 10.88
N SER A 383 2.90 -18.53 9.60
CA SER A 383 1.85 -17.79 8.89
C SER A 383 0.48 -18.03 9.52
N LEU A 384 0.13 -19.29 9.81
CA LEU A 384 -1.14 -19.60 10.49
C LEU A 384 -1.21 -18.93 11.88
N LEU A 385 -0.13 -18.96 12.65
CA LEU A 385 -0.06 -18.32 13.97
C LEU A 385 -0.12 -16.78 13.87
N SER A 386 0.58 -16.21 12.90
CA SER A 386 0.62 -14.77 12.58
C SER A 386 -0.79 -14.25 12.28
N LEU A 387 -1.54 -14.96 11.42
CA LEU A 387 -2.93 -14.62 11.10
C LEU A 387 -3.86 -14.73 12.30
N LYS A 388 -3.72 -15.78 13.13
CA LYS A 388 -4.54 -15.95 14.34
C LYS A 388 -4.34 -14.81 15.33
N ARG A 389 -3.09 -14.39 15.55
CA ARG A 389 -2.76 -13.23 16.38
C ARG A 389 -3.26 -11.93 15.74
N GLY A 390 -3.13 -11.82 14.43
CA GLY A 390 -3.56 -10.67 13.64
C GLY A 390 -5.06 -10.35 13.69
N ARG A 391 -5.90 -11.36 13.95
CA ARG A 391 -7.35 -11.17 14.24
C ARG A 391 -7.60 -10.28 15.46
N GLN A 392 -6.65 -10.23 16.41
CA GLN A 392 -6.79 -9.49 17.67
C GLN A 392 -6.20 -8.07 17.60
N PHE A 393 -5.45 -7.74 16.54
CA PHE A 393 -4.81 -6.44 16.39
C PHE A 393 -5.82 -5.29 16.31
N GLN A 394 -5.53 -4.24 17.08
CA GLN A 394 -6.36 -3.04 17.18
C GLN A 394 -5.91 -1.95 16.20
N SER A 395 -4.63 -1.96 15.85
CA SER A 395 -3.99 -1.00 14.96
C SER A 395 -3.26 -1.70 13.81
N LEU A 396 -3.01 -0.94 12.74
CA LEU A 396 -2.16 -1.41 11.65
C LEU A 396 -0.69 -1.53 12.11
N ALA A 397 -0.26 -0.66 13.04
CA ALA A 397 1.06 -0.69 13.63
C ALA A 397 1.39 -2.03 14.31
N ASP A 398 0.42 -2.64 15.01
CA ASP A 398 0.59 -3.97 15.64
C ASP A 398 1.05 -5.02 14.62
N SER A 399 0.48 -4.96 13.40
CA SER A 399 0.79 -5.84 12.29
C SER A 399 2.23 -5.65 11.81
N PHE A 400 2.63 -4.42 11.51
CA PHE A 400 3.97 -4.16 11.00
C PHE A 400 5.07 -4.42 12.03
N ILE A 401 4.81 -4.24 13.33
CA ILE A 401 5.74 -4.64 14.39
C ILE A 401 5.94 -6.16 14.38
N GLN A 402 4.85 -6.93 14.27
CA GLN A 402 4.94 -8.40 14.15
C GLN A 402 5.67 -8.81 12.88
N ASP A 403 5.26 -8.26 11.74
CA ASP A 403 5.80 -8.63 10.44
C ASP A 403 7.31 -8.33 10.37
N PHE A 404 7.76 -7.19 10.91
CA PHE A 404 9.18 -6.87 11.02
C PHE A 404 9.94 -7.92 11.84
N ARG A 405 9.43 -8.29 13.02
CA ARG A 405 10.08 -9.28 13.89
C ARG A 405 10.17 -10.66 13.23
N LEU A 406 9.08 -11.11 12.59
CA LEU A 406 9.06 -12.39 11.87
C LEU A 406 10.03 -12.37 10.69
N SER A 407 10.07 -11.27 9.94
CA SER A 407 10.97 -11.12 8.79
C SER A 407 12.43 -11.16 9.24
N MET A 408 12.79 -10.48 10.34
CA MET A 408 14.15 -10.57 10.90
C MET A 408 14.47 -11.99 11.37
N ALA A 409 13.53 -12.65 12.05
CA ALA A 409 13.74 -14.03 12.49
C ALA A 409 13.88 -15.02 11.32
N LEU A 410 13.21 -14.80 10.19
CA LEU A 410 13.31 -15.67 9.01
C LEU A 410 14.51 -15.37 8.12
N THR A 411 15.15 -14.20 8.28
CA THR A 411 16.24 -13.73 7.39
C THR A 411 17.58 -13.50 8.09
N HIS A 412 17.66 -13.84 9.38
CA HIS A 412 18.83 -13.57 10.25
C HIS A 412 20.13 -14.27 9.83
N ASP A 413 20.05 -15.43 9.16
CA ASP A 413 21.22 -16.21 8.74
C ASP A 413 21.06 -16.72 7.31
N ARG A 414 22.16 -17.09 6.64
CA ARG A 414 22.16 -17.61 5.26
C ARG A 414 21.73 -19.07 5.12
N GLU A 415 21.58 -19.78 6.23
CA GLU A 415 21.13 -21.16 6.29
C GLU A 415 19.61 -21.25 6.53
N SER A 416 18.92 -20.10 6.62
CA SER A 416 17.50 -20.05 6.87
C SER A 416 16.71 -20.50 5.64
N ASP A 417 15.49 -20.99 5.89
CA ASP A 417 14.58 -21.39 4.81
C ASP A 417 14.35 -20.24 3.82
N PHE A 418 14.42 -18.98 4.23
CA PHE A 418 14.33 -17.85 3.29
C PHE A 418 15.40 -17.92 2.21
N TYR A 419 16.67 -18.11 2.60
CA TYR A 419 17.76 -18.14 1.62
C TYR A 419 17.69 -19.38 0.73
N GLU A 420 17.29 -20.52 1.27
CA GLU A 420 17.09 -21.73 0.48
C GLU A 420 15.90 -21.62 -0.49
N GLY A 421 14.79 -21.06 -0.02
CA GLY A 421 13.59 -20.85 -0.83
C GLY A 421 13.82 -19.88 -1.97
N VAL A 422 14.48 -18.75 -1.70
CA VAL A 422 14.88 -17.79 -2.75
C VAL A 422 15.89 -18.42 -3.71
N ARG A 423 16.86 -19.21 -3.22
CA ARG A 423 17.79 -19.95 -4.09
C ARG A 423 17.00 -20.85 -5.06
N ALA A 424 16.17 -21.74 -4.53
CA ALA A 424 15.44 -22.74 -5.28
C ALA A 424 14.45 -22.13 -6.30
N LYS A 425 13.73 -21.07 -5.91
CA LYS A 425 12.67 -20.47 -6.76
C LYS A 425 13.18 -19.42 -7.73
N LEU A 426 14.16 -18.62 -7.33
CA LEU A 426 14.47 -17.36 -7.99
C LEU A 426 15.89 -17.28 -8.56
N VAL A 427 16.87 -17.93 -7.91
CA VAL A 427 18.27 -17.94 -8.32
C VAL A 427 18.55 -19.13 -9.26
N ASP A 428 18.49 -20.34 -8.72
CA ASP A 428 18.81 -21.59 -9.44
C ASP A 428 17.60 -22.09 -10.24
N LYS A 429 16.38 -21.76 -9.77
CA LYS A 429 15.10 -22.11 -10.40
C LYS A 429 14.89 -23.63 -10.56
N ASP A 430 15.49 -24.44 -9.69
CA ASP A 430 15.30 -25.89 -9.66
C ASP A 430 13.94 -26.31 -9.06
N ASN A 431 13.27 -25.40 -8.34
CA ASN A 431 12.04 -25.66 -7.59
C ASN A 431 12.16 -26.82 -6.58
N GLN A 432 13.36 -27.07 -6.05
CA GLN A 432 13.66 -28.16 -5.10
C GLN A 432 14.31 -27.61 -3.83
N PRO A 433 13.56 -26.84 -3.01
CA PRO A 433 14.07 -26.33 -1.75
C PRO A 433 14.30 -27.45 -0.74
N LYS A 434 15.41 -27.37 -0.03
CA LYS A 434 15.77 -28.27 1.08
C LYS A 434 15.51 -27.57 2.42
N TRP A 435 14.26 -27.62 2.85
CA TRP A 435 13.84 -27.00 4.11
C TRP A 435 14.55 -27.60 5.33
N ARG A 436 14.75 -26.79 6.37
CA ARG A 436 15.39 -27.23 7.62
C ARG A 436 14.50 -28.23 8.37
N GLU A 437 15.13 -29.31 8.85
CA GLU A 437 14.48 -30.34 9.69
C GLU A 437 15.26 -30.54 11.00
N PRO A 438 14.64 -30.42 12.19
CA PRO A 438 13.24 -30.03 12.41
C PRO A 438 13.01 -28.53 12.08
N PRO A 439 11.77 -28.13 11.77
CA PRO A 439 11.45 -26.72 11.48
C PRO A 439 11.82 -25.81 12.64
N LEU A 440 12.55 -24.73 12.35
CA LEU A 440 12.85 -23.69 13.34
C LEU A 440 11.68 -22.71 13.42
N ILE A 441 10.88 -22.79 14.49
CA ILE A 441 9.77 -21.86 14.74
C ILE A 441 10.27 -20.79 15.71
N PRO A 442 10.61 -19.57 15.25
CA PRO A 442 10.99 -18.48 16.14
C PRO A 442 9.83 -18.10 17.08
N SER A 443 10.18 -17.64 18.28
CA SER A 443 9.20 -17.08 19.20
C SER A 443 8.62 -15.77 18.64
N PHE A 444 7.33 -15.55 18.91
CA PHE A 444 6.65 -14.28 18.66
C PHE A 444 7.02 -13.18 19.68
N ASP A 445 7.74 -13.56 20.74
CA ASP A 445 8.26 -12.65 21.75
C ASP A 445 9.52 -11.92 21.26
N PRO A 446 9.79 -10.71 21.76
CA PRO A 446 10.89 -9.89 21.26
C PRO A 446 12.22 -10.62 21.40
N HIS A 447 12.88 -10.85 20.27
CA HIS A 447 14.33 -11.01 20.28
C HIS A 447 14.92 -9.79 21.00
N PRO A 448 15.84 -9.96 21.96
CA PRO A 448 16.30 -8.87 22.83
C PRO A 448 16.83 -7.65 22.05
N HIS A 449 17.35 -7.86 20.84
CA HIS A 449 17.83 -6.78 19.96
C HIS A 449 16.74 -5.92 19.30
N TYR A 450 15.48 -6.38 19.27
CA TYR A 450 14.37 -5.71 18.56
C TYR A 450 13.19 -5.35 19.49
N ALA A 451 13.39 -5.44 20.81
CA ALA A 451 12.41 -5.01 21.80
C ALA A 451 12.11 -3.51 21.72
N ASP A 452 13.11 -2.71 21.32
CA ASP A 452 13.07 -1.24 21.31
C ASP A 452 12.65 -0.60 19.98
N LEU A 453 12.21 -1.40 18.99
CA LEU A 453 11.68 -0.85 17.74
C LEU A 453 10.27 -0.30 17.95
N GLN A 454 10.20 0.89 18.55
CA GLN A 454 9.06 1.78 18.40
C GLN A 454 9.06 2.28 16.96
N LEU A 455 8.05 1.89 16.17
CA LEU A 455 7.80 2.52 14.88
C LEU A 455 7.45 3.98 15.15
N ALA A 456 8.33 4.89 14.70
CA ALA A 456 8.26 6.32 14.95
C ALA A 456 7.08 7.02 14.25
#